data_AF-A0A6V7HMI2-F1
#
_entry.id   AF-A0A6V7HMI2-F1
#
_cell.length_a   1.000
_cell.length_b   1.000
_cell.length_c   1.000
_cell.angle_alpha   90.00
_cell.angle_beta   90.00
_cell.angle_gamma   90.00
#
_symmetry.space_group_name_H-M   'P 1'
#
loop_
_entity.id
_entity.type
_entity.pdbx_description
1 polymer ?
#
loop_
_entity_poly.entity_id
_entity_poly.type
_entity_poly.pdbx_seq_one_letter_code
_entity_poly.pdbx_strand_id
1 'polypeptide(L)'
;PNQDNCGENADSNTGITEKEIWELLSIASPRPSIQLNYHHESYDKNSIRIASWNLSNFNVDKASNPGVMEVICRTILENRFSLLAFQEIKSLEALNKLTHELNSPSLKRVKDWRENQRKWHSIYLGAGLAVLWDGNPKKNIMLTGQPPATKVFLPVLASMKFH
;
A
#
# COMPACT_ATOMS: atom_id res chain seq x y z
N PRO A 1 29.53 -5.71 -61.56
CA PRO A 1 29.73 -7.04 -60.97
C PRO A 1 29.82 -6.92 -59.45
N ASN A 2 28.86 -7.58 -58.80
CA ASN A 2 28.51 -7.52 -57.38
C ASN A 2 29.62 -8.02 -56.46
N GLN A 3 29.63 -7.54 -55.21
CA GLN A 3 29.53 -8.40 -54.03
C GLN A 3 29.20 -7.61 -52.76
N ASP A 4 28.05 -7.97 -52.18
CA ASP A 4 27.53 -7.65 -50.86
C ASP A 4 28.31 -8.36 -49.73
N ASN A 5 28.33 -7.77 -48.53
CA ASN A 5 27.98 -8.37 -47.22
C ASN A 5 28.49 -7.47 -46.08
N CYS A 6 27.61 -6.78 -45.35
CA CYS A 6 26.82 -7.27 -44.21
C CYS A 6 27.64 -7.54 -42.93
N GLY A 7 27.33 -6.77 -41.89
CA GLY A 7 27.83 -6.96 -40.53
C GLY A 7 27.42 -5.83 -39.59
N GLU A 8 26.14 -5.40 -39.63
CA GLU A 8 25.54 -4.64 -38.52
C GLU A 8 25.44 -5.57 -37.31
N ASN A 9 26.26 -5.33 -36.28
CA ASN A 9 26.07 -5.92 -34.97
C ASN A 9 24.92 -5.21 -34.26
N ALA A 10 23.70 -5.58 -34.63
CA ALA A 10 22.50 -5.31 -33.84
C ALA A 10 22.27 -6.51 -32.92
N ASP A 11 22.91 -6.50 -31.75
CA ASP A 11 22.56 -7.38 -30.63
C ASP A 11 21.18 -6.97 -30.11
N SER A 12 20.16 -7.39 -30.84
CA SER A 12 18.75 -7.27 -30.52
C SER A 12 18.38 -8.35 -29.51
N ASN A 13 18.71 -8.10 -28.24
CA ASN A 13 18.07 -8.83 -27.15
C ASN A 13 16.70 -8.17 -26.87
N THR A 14 15.79 -8.28 -27.84
CA THR A 14 14.37 -7.87 -27.76
C THR A 14 13.57 -8.92 -26.98
N GLY A 15 14.02 -9.21 -25.75
CA GLY A 15 13.22 -9.94 -24.78
C GLY A 15 12.29 -8.97 -24.07
N ILE A 16 11.00 -9.31 -23.96
CA ILE A 16 10.06 -8.57 -23.12
C ILE A 16 10.62 -8.60 -21.69
N THR A 17 10.81 -7.43 -21.10
CA THR A 17 11.34 -7.31 -19.74
C THR A 17 10.28 -7.74 -18.72
N GLU A 18 10.72 -8.20 -17.54
CA GLU A 18 9.80 -8.61 -16.48
C GLU A 18 8.82 -7.48 -16.10
N LYS A 19 9.32 -6.23 -16.09
CA LYS A 19 8.49 -5.04 -15.84
C LYS A 19 7.39 -4.87 -16.88
N GLU A 20 7.69 -5.06 -18.16
CA GLU A 20 6.68 -4.98 -19.23
C GLU A 20 5.65 -6.09 -19.11
N ILE A 21 6.06 -7.30 -18.71
CA ILE A 21 5.12 -8.41 -18.43
C ILE A 21 4.17 -8.00 -17.30
N TRP A 22 4.68 -7.47 -16.19
CA TRP A 22 3.84 -7.02 -15.07
C TRP A 22 2.92 -5.87 -15.47
N GLU A 23 3.38 -4.93 -16.29
CA GLU A 23 2.54 -3.84 -16.80
C GLU A 23 1.41 -4.37 -17.70
N LEU A 24 1.70 -5.30 -18.61
CA LEU A 24 0.68 -5.92 -19.48
C LEU A 24 -0.33 -6.72 -18.66
N LEU A 25 0.12 -7.55 -17.72
CA LEU A 25 -0.74 -8.32 -16.83
C LEU A 25 -1.62 -7.41 -15.97
N SER A 26 -1.08 -6.28 -15.50
CA SER A 26 -1.89 -5.30 -14.77
C SER A 26 -3.04 -4.82 -15.65
N ILE A 27 -2.80 -4.42 -16.90
CA ILE A 27 -3.87 -3.95 -17.79
C ILE A 27 -4.92 -5.05 -18.05
N ALA A 28 -4.46 -6.27 -18.32
CA ALA A 28 -5.30 -7.40 -18.70
C ALA A 28 -6.10 -8.03 -17.55
N SER A 29 -5.76 -7.72 -16.29
CA SER A 29 -6.45 -8.24 -15.09
C SER A 29 -7.35 -7.15 -14.47
N PRO A 30 -8.58 -6.93 -14.97
CA PRO A 30 -9.47 -5.95 -14.36
C PRO A 30 -9.83 -6.38 -12.94
N ARG A 31 -9.68 -5.46 -11.99
CA ARG A 31 -10.18 -5.68 -10.62
C ARG A 31 -11.71 -5.64 -10.66
N PRO A 32 -12.42 -6.54 -9.97
CA PRO A 32 -13.87 -6.45 -9.85
C PRO A 32 -14.24 -5.08 -9.28
N SER A 33 -15.20 -4.41 -9.92
CA SER A 33 -15.70 -3.13 -9.46
C SER A 33 -16.37 -3.32 -8.11
N ILE A 34 -15.73 -2.82 -7.06
CA ILE A 34 -16.35 -2.77 -5.74
C ILE A 34 -17.41 -1.67 -5.86
N GLN A 35 -18.68 -2.08 -6.00
CA GLN A 35 -19.81 -1.17 -5.86
C GLN A 35 -19.90 -0.75 -4.40
N LEU A 36 -19.05 0.21 -4.04
CA LEU A 36 -19.17 0.94 -2.80
C LEU A 36 -20.40 1.84 -2.96
N ASN A 37 -21.58 1.26 -2.75
CA ASN A 37 -22.87 1.95 -2.67
C ASN A 37 -22.91 2.83 -1.41
N TYR A 38 -21.95 3.75 -1.27
CA TYR A 38 -22.02 4.82 -0.30
C TYR A 38 -22.66 6.00 -1.01
N HIS A 39 -23.97 5.89 -1.18
CA HIS A 39 -24.82 7.01 -1.57
C HIS A 39 -24.86 7.96 -0.37
N HIS A 40 -23.80 8.74 -0.20
CA HIS A 40 -23.79 9.91 0.65
C HIS A 40 -22.97 10.94 -0.11
N GLU A 41 -23.66 11.82 -0.82
CA GLU A 41 -23.08 12.93 -1.60
C GLU A 41 -22.28 13.93 -0.74
N SER A 42 -22.23 13.68 0.57
CA SER A 42 -21.37 14.31 1.56
C SER A 42 -20.42 13.27 2.16
N TYR A 43 -19.42 12.84 1.39
CA TYR A 43 -18.16 12.41 2.01
C TYR A 43 -17.54 13.66 2.62
N ASP A 44 -17.98 13.96 3.84
CA ASP A 44 -17.48 15.09 4.58
C ASP A 44 -15.96 14.92 4.75
N LYS A 45 -15.21 16.00 4.55
CA LYS A 45 -13.76 16.05 4.67
C LYS A 45 -13.28 15.64 6.09
N ASN A 46 -14.23 15.50 7.02
CA ASN A 46 -14.07 15.08 8.41
C ASN A 46 -14.40 13.61 8.71
N SER A 47 -14.85 12.80 7.74
CA SER A 47 -15.15 11.39 8.03
C SER A 47 -13.88 10.55 8.22
N ILE A 48 -13.85 9.74 9.29
CA ILE A 48 -12.75 8.83 9.59
C ILE A 48 -13.20 7.40 9.35
N ARG A 49 -12.51 6.71 8.44
CA ARG A 49 -12.73 5.29 8.15
C ARG A 49 -11.66 4.45 8.79
N ILE A 50 -12.08 3.48 9.59
CA ILE A 50 -11.19 2.59 10.31
C ILE A 50 -11.40 1.18 9.79
N ALA A 51 -10.31 0.44 9.59
CA ALA A 51 -10.35 -0.98 9.27
C ALA A 51 -9.31 -1.76 10.07
N SER A 52 -9.58 -3.04 10.28
CA SER A 52 -8.59 -4.02 10.73
C SER A 52 -8.39 -5.04 9.63
N TRP A 53 -7.14 -5.35 9.29
CA TRP A 53 -6.84 -6.29 8.22
C TRP A 53 -5.69 -7.22 8.61
N ASN A 54 -5.95 -8.52 8.59
CA ASN A 54 -4.92 -9.54 8.64
C ASN A 54 -4.31 -9.76 7.25
N LEU A 55 -3.00 -9.50 7.11
CA LEU A 55 -2.28 -9.64 5.83
C LEU A 55 -1.68 -11.05 5.62
N SER A 56 -2.13 -12.03 6.43
CA SER A 56 -1.80 -13.45 6.37
C SER A 56 -0.30 -13.69 6.25
N ASN A 57 0.45 -13.51 7.34
CA ASN A 57 1.90 -13.68 7.35
C ASN A 57 2.62 -12.78 6.31
N PHE A 58 2.45 -11.46 6.43
CA PHE A 58 3.04 -10.49 5.50
C PHE A 58 4.54 -10.30 5.75
N ASN A 59 5.35 -10.75 4.80
CA ASN A 59 6.82 -10.76 4.88
C ASN A 59 7.45 -9.95 3.74
N VAL A 60 8.78 -9.91 3.70
CA VAL A 60 9.54 -9.15 2.69
C VAL A 60 9.32 -9.68 1.28
N ASP A 61 9.17 -11.00 1.11
CA ASP A 61 8.92 -11.61 -0.20
C ASP A 61 7.58 -11.16 -0.78
N LYS A 62 6.53 -11.18 0.05
CA LYS A 62 5.19 -10.66 -0.32
C LYS A 62 5.22 -9.16 -0.60
N ALA A 63 5.98 -8.40 0.19
CA ALA A 63 6.14 -6.97 -0.03
C ALA A 63 6.95 -6.63 -1.30
N SER A 64 7.75 -7.57 -1.80
CA SER A 64 8.53 -7.42 -3.03
C SER A 64 7.77 -7.91 -4.27
N ASN A 65 6.62 -8.57 -4.09
CA ASN A 65 5.75 -8.99 -5.18
C ASN A 65 4.85 -7.81 -5.62
N PRO A 66 4.94 -7.34 -6.88
CA PRO A 66 4.20 -6.18 -7.35
C PRO A 66 2.68 -6.41 -7.36
N GLY A 67 2.23 -7.63 -7.67
CA GLY A 67 0.80 -7.97 -7.65
C GLY A 67 0.20 -7.93 -6.25
N VAL A 68 0.92 -8.48 -5.25
CA VAL A 68 0.49 -8.42 -3.84
C VAL A 68 0.44 -6.97 -3.37
N MET A 69 1.48 -6.17 -3.64
CA MET A 69 1.49 -4.77 -3.26
C MET A 69 0.41 -3.94 -3.93
N GLU A 70 0.18 -4.16 -5.22
CA GLU A 70 -0.88 -3.48 -5.95
C GLU A 70 -2.23 -3.77 -5.30
N VAL A 71 -2.53 -5.04 -5.01
CA VAL A 71 -3.78 -5.46 -4.37
C VAL A 71 -3.94 -4.78 -3.02
N ILE A 72 -2.90 -4.75 -2.18
CA ILE A 72 -2.98 -4.13 -0.86
C ILE A 72 -3.20 -2.62 -0.97
N CYS A 73 -2.35 -1.92 -1.73
CA CYS A 73 -2.43 -0.47 -1.88
C CYS A 73 -3.76 -0.03 -2.51
N ARG A 74 -4.23 -0.73 -3.56
CA ARG A 74 -5.52 -0.45 -4.19
C ARG A 74 -6.68 -0.65 -3.25
N THR A 75 -6.68 -1.71 -2.44
CA THR A 75 -7.74 -1.92 -1.44
C THR A 75 -7.79 -0.79 -0.42
N ILE A 76 -6.63 -0.30 0.03
CA ILE A 76 -6.54 0.83 0.97
C ILE A 76 -7.13 2.11 0.36
N LEU A 77 -6.72 2.42 -0.87
CA LEU A 77 -7.11 3.64 -1.58
C LEU A 77 -8.59 3.61 -2.00
N GLU A 78 -9.08 2.49 -2.54
CA GLU A 78 -10.46 2.32 -3.00
C GLU A 78 -11.47 2.44 -1.85
N ASN A 79 -11.15 1.89 -0.68
CA ASN A 79 -12.01 2.00 0.50
C ASN A 79 -11.86 3.33 1.24
N ARG A 80 -10.93 4.19 0.82
CA ARG A 80 -10.64 5.51 1.40
C ARG A 80 -10.39 5.47 2.90
N PHE A 81 -9.78 4.40 3.41
CA PHE A 81 -9.50 4.26 4.85
C PHE A 81 -8.66 5.44 5.37
N SER A 82 -8.92 5.87 6.59
CA SER A 82 -8.15 6.90 7.30
C SER A 82 -7.18 6.28 8.30
N LEU A 83 -7.54 5.11 8.84
CA LEU A 83 -6.76 4.35 9.80
C LEU A 83 -6.90 2.85 9.52
N LEU A 84 -5.79 2.13 9.53
CA LEU A 84 -5.77 0.68 9.43
C LEU A 84 -4.94 0.07 10.55
N ALA A 85 -5.49 -0.94 11.19
CA ALA A 85 -4.75 -1.86 12.05
C ALA A 85 -4.43 -3.12 11.27
N PHE A 86 -3.15 -3.44 11.11
CA PHE A 86 -2.67 -4.64 10.45
C PHE A 86 -2.32 -5.74 11.45
N GLN A 87 -2.62 -6.98 11.06
CA GLN A 87 -2.24 -8.19 11.79
C GLN A 87 -1.36 -9.09 10.91
N GLU A 88 -0.53 -9.90 11.57
CA GLU A 88 0.42 -10.84 10.99
C GLU A 88 1.52 -10.23 10.11
N ILE A 89 2.02 -9.05 10.46
CA ILE A 89 3.21 -8.48 9.82
C ILE A 89 4.47 -9.10 10.40
N LYS A 90 5.28 -9.77 9.57
CA LYS A 90 6.51 -10.43 10.05
C LYS A 90 7.74 -9.55 10.07
N SER A 91 7.77 -8.50 9.27
CA SER A 91 8.95 -7.65 9.15
C SER A 91 8.56 -6.18 9.07
N LEU A 92 9.30 -5.36 9.83
CA LEU A 92 9.24 -3.90 9.72
C LEU A 92 9.59 -3.44 8.30
N GLU A 93 10.51 -4.14 7.62
CA GLU A 93 10.90 -3.83 6.24
C GLU A 93 9.71 -3.99 5.28
N ALA A 94 8.90 -5.03 5.47
CA ALA A 94 7.71 -5.27 4.65
C ALA A 94 6.68 -4.12 4.83
N LEU A 95 6.47 -3.68 6.07
CA LEU A 95 5.61 -2.53 6.37
C LEU A 95 6.16 -1.22 5.78
N ASN A 96 7.47 -1.02 5.83
CA ASN A 96 8.12 0.16 5.27
C ASN A 96 7.96 0.20 3.74
N LYS A 97 8.14 -0.93 3.06
CA LYS A 97 7.87 -1.05 1.61
C LYS A 97 6.42 -0.67 1.27
N LEU A 98 5.46 -1.16 2.05
CA LEU A 98 4.04 -0.83 1.87
C LEU A 98 3.77 0.66 2.04
N THR A 99 4.33 1.24 3.09
CA THR A 99 4.16 2.67 3.40
C THR A 99 4.84 3.55 2.35
N HIS A 100 5.98 3.11 1.84
CA HIS A 100 6.69 3.79 0.76
C HIS A 100 5.87 3.78 -0.53
N GLU A 101 5.34 2.63 -0.94
CA GLU A 101 4.53 2.51 -2.17
C GLU A 101 3.26 3.38 -2.12
N LEU A 102 2.63 3.50 -0.95
CA LEU A 102 1.47 4.39 -0.77
C LEU A 102 1.82 5.88 -0.85
N ASN A 103 3.03 6.28 -0.47
CA ASN A 103 3.48 7.68 -0.52
C ASN A 103 4.13 8.06 -1.85
N SER A 104 4.85 7.11 -2.45
CA SER A 104 5.61 7.25 -3.69
C SER A 104 5.25 6.08 -4.62
N PRO A 105 4.07 6.12 -5.28
CA PRO A 105 3.59 5.02 -6.10
C PRO A 105 4.54 4.69 -7.25
N SER A 106 5.05 3.47 -7.27
CA SER A 106 5.85 2.92 -8.36
C SER A 106 5.01 2.04 -9.29
N LEU A 107 3.98 1.40 -8.75
CA LEU A 107 3.07 0.51 -9.47
C LEU A 107 2.06 1.31 -10.28
N LYS A 108 1.90 0.96 -11.56
CA LYS A 108 1.07 1.69 -12.52
C LYS A 108 -0.32 2.00 -12.00
N ARG A 109 -1.03 1.00 -11.46
CA ARG A 109 -2.41 1.18 -10.99
C ARG A 109 -2.55 1.94 -9.69
N VAL A 110 -1.52 1.95 -8.85
CA VAL A 110 -1.47 2.77 -7.65
C VAL A 110 -1.16 4.22 -8.04
N LYS A 111 -0.26 4.42 -9.01
CA LYS A 111 0.10 5.73 -9.57
C LYS A 111 -1.07 6.39 -10.32
N ASP A 112 -1.83 5.61 -11.09
CA ASP A 112 -2.99 6.11 -11.83
C ASP A 112 -4.18 6.47 -10.92
N TRP A 113 -4.08 6.18 -9.61
CA TRP A 113 -5.11 6.54 -8.63
C TRP A 113 -5.07 8.04 -8.30
N ARG A 114 -5.90 8.81 -9.02
CA ARG A 114 -5.96 10.28 -8.95
C ARG A 114 -6.23 10.86 -7.57
N GLU A 115 -6.85 10.11 -6.67
CA GLU A 115 -7.28 10.58 -5.36
C GLU A 115 -6.28 10.31 -4.22
N ASN A 116 -5.07 9.82 -4.50
CA ASN A 116 -4.06 9.60 -3.46
C ASN A 116 -3.29 10.90 -3.12
N GLN A 117 -3.98 11.85 -2.47
CA GLN A 117 -3.40 13.12 -2.01
C GLN A 117 -2.93 13.04 -0.54
N ARG A 118 -2.67 11.83 -0.03
CA ARG A 118 -2.46 11.56 1.40
C ARG A 118 -1.00 11.26 1.69
N LYS A 119 -0.56 11.63 2.89
CA LYS A 119 0.74 11.22 3.43
C LYS A 119 0.51 10.12 4.45
N TRP A 120 0.86 8.90 4.10
CA TRP A 120 0.66 7.71 4.92
C TRP A 120 1.83 7.55 5.89
N HIS A 121 1.49 7.26 7.14
CA HIS A 121 2.46 6.96 8.19
C HIS A 121 2.15 5.59 8.77
N SER A 122 3.18 4.87 9.19
CA SER A 122 3.02 3.55 9.79
C SER A 122 3.91 3.37 11.01
N ILE A 123 3.49 2.47 11.89
CA ILE A 123 4.23 2.06 13.07
C ILE A 123 4.06 0.56 13.26
N TYR A 124 5.17 -0.13 13.50
CA TYR A 124 5.16 -1.54 13.90
C TYR A 124 5.12 -1.62 15.43
N LEU A 125 4.09 -2.29 15.97
CA LEU A 125 3.86 -2.40 17.41
C LEU A 125 4.49 -3.66 18.02
N GLY A 126 5.05 -4.55 17.19
CA GLY A 126 5.55 -5.85 17.61
C GLY A 126 4.46 -6.94 17.58
N ALA A 127 4.87 -8.18 17.83
CA ALA A 127 4.00 -9.36 17.85
C ALA A 127 3.12 -9.55 16.59
N GLY A 128 3.56 -9.04 15.44
CA GLY A 128 2.78 -9.12 14.20
C GLY A 128 1.78 -8.00 13.98
N LEU A 129 1.74 -6.99 14.86
CA LEU A 129 0.78 -5.89 14.78
C LEU A 129 1.44 -4.62 14.22
N ALA A 130 0.70 -3.90 13.39
CA ALA A 130 1.09 -2.56 12.96
C ALA A 130 -0.13 -1.66 12.80
N VAL A 131 0.11 -0.36 12.75
CA VAL A 131 -0.92 0.64 12.44
C VAL A 131 -0.43 1.49 11.28
N LEU A 132 -1.32 1.80 10.35
CA LEU A 132 -1.11 2.70 9.21
C LEU A 132 -2.20 3.77 9.23
N TRP A 133 -1.83 5.03 9.09
CA TRP A 133 -2.79 6.13 9.14
C TRP A 133 -2.50 7.23 8.14
N ASP A 134 -3.56 7.96 7.80
CA ASP A 134 -3.53 9.17 6.99
C ASP A 134 -3.05 10.36 7.84
N GLY A 135 -1.92 10.95 7.46
CA GLY A 135 -1.33 12.11 8.12
C GLY A 135 -1.96 13.45 7.74
N ASN A 136 -3.12 13.45 7.09
CA ASN A 136 -3.83 14.67 6.76
C ASN A 136 -4.14 15.48 8.04
N PRO A 137 -3.66 16.73 8.17
CA PRO A 137 -3.84 17.55 9.37
C PRO A 137 -5.30 17.83 9.68
N LYS A 138 -6.20 17.79 8.68
CA LYS A 138 -7.64 17.99 8.89
C LYS A 138 -8.30 16.87 9.70
N LYS A 139 -7.70 15.67 9.72
CA LYS A 139 -8.24 14.52 10.45
C LYS A 139 -7.69 14.39 11.87
N ASN A 140 -6.71 15.22 12.25
CA ASN A 140 -6.08 15.25 13.59
C ASN A 140 -5.75 13.86 14.16
N ILE A 141 -5.31 12.93 13.31
CA ILE A 141 -4.94 11.59 13.76
C ILE A 141 -3.55 11.66 14.39
N MET A 142 -3.50 11.56 15.71
CA MET A 142 -2.25 11.49 16.48
C MET A 142 -2.17 10.18 17.25
N LEU A 143 -1.05 9.48 17.08
CA LEU A 143 -0.67 8.39 17.97
C LEU A 143 -0.13 8.96 19.26
N THR A 144 -0.70 8.52 20.38
CA THR A 144 -0.15 8.80 21.71
C THR A 144 0.27 7.48 22.34
N GLY A 145 1.49 7.43 22.88
CA GLY A 145 1.86 6.35 23.78
C GLY A 145 1.01 6.48 25.05
N GLN A 146 0.35 5.41 25.47
CA GLN A 146 -0.30 5.43 26.78
C GLN A 146 0.77 5.49 27.88
N PRO A 147 0.57 6.27 28.96
CA PRO A 147 1.39 6.15 30.15
C PRO A 147 1.32 4.69 30.66
N PRO A 148 2.37 4.17 31.33
CA PRO A 148 2.47 2.77 31.70
C PRO A 148 1.35 2.38 32.67
N ALA A 149 0.21 1.94 32.12
CA ALA A 149 -0.88 1.41 32.90
C ALA A 149 -0.55 -0.04 33.25
N THR A 150 -0.01 -0.20 34.46
CA THR A 150 -0.21 -1.37 35.33
C THR A 150 0.26 -2.71 34.76
N LYS A 151 1.46 -3.16 35.17
CA LYS A 151 1.93 -4.57 35.29
C LYS A 151 1.23 -5.64 34.42
N VAL A 152 0.99 -5.38 33.15
CA VAL A 152 0.58 -6.40 32.18
C VAL A 152 1.44 -6.18 30.95
N PHE A 153 2.18 -7.22 30.60
CA PHE A 153 3.13 -7.27 29.50
C PHE A 153 2.37 -7.30 28.16
N LEU A 154 1.62 -6.24 27.85
CA LEU A 154 1.00 -6.06 26.54
C LEU A 154 1.98 -5.31 25.64
N PRO A 155 2.26 -5.82 24.42
CA PRO A 155 3.09 -5.10 23.46
C PRO A 155 2.37 -3.80 23.09
N VAL A 156 3.01 -2.68 23.38
CA VAL A 156 2.68 -1.29 22.98
C VAL A 156 1.19 -1.02 22.80
N LEU A 157 0.52 -0.64 23.89
CA LEU A 157 -0.80 -0.03 23.85
C LEU A 157 -0.72 1.36 23.17
N ALA A 158 -1.12 1.42 21.90
CA ALA A 158 -1.29 2.67 21.16
C ALA A 158 -2.73 3.18 21.33
N SER A 159 -2.91 4.44 21.73
CA SER A 159 -4.22 5.07 21.78
C SER A 159 -4.28 6.27 20.83
N MET A 160 -5.39 6.40 20.11
CA MET A 160 -5.59 7.45 19.12
C MET A 160 -6.74 8.36 19.56
N LYS A 161 -6.50 9.67 19.53
CA LYS A 161 -7.52 10.68 19.82
C LYS A 161 -8.06 11.25 18.52
N PHE A 162 -9.38 11.41 18.48
CA PHE A 162 -10.09 12.12 17.43
C PHE A 162 -10.63 13.43 18.04
N HIS A 163 -10.45 14.55 17.34
CA HIS A 163 -10.91 15.87 17.77
C HIS A 163 -12.03 16.37 16.87
#